data_AF-A0A0L6VA55-F1
#
_entry.id   AF-A0A0L6VA55-F1
#
_cell.length_a   1.000
_cell.length_b   1.000
_cell.length_c   1.000
_cell.angle_alpha   90.00
_cell.angle_beta   90.00
_cell.angle_gamma   90.00
#
_symmetry.space_group_name_H-M   'P 1'
#
loop_
_entity.id
_entity.type
_entity.pdbx_description
1 polymer ?
#
loop_
_entity_poly.entity_id
_entity_poly.type
_entity_poly.pdbx_seq_one_letter_code
_entity_poly.pdbx_strand_id
1 'polypeptide(L)'
;MVEQAAAAAETAPAPAKSISEMLQQFYQHHADRKWDEEYQELLKKAVSYLLARVMDYTRIVYAHIPAPHVYQLEPANIPDYLGKVLLPELQQTLLRLSRAMDPSQLAENDLEERKAWYDSNMHHFVHIDDQLEELDDVRSTLWRKLPLGKGLLRHDDNNHHSYVQLTNFRARQTQYKVRTLLAEPIARVLAACDSFFHAVSFSNPATDKRLLSSRWGVIARRINSSNDHMDCFIKWLQQPLVNIAKEEWQKMVEKIETLLRSLLKHLNPLYHKFEKGYESSSDDELVPLNPTAMKFVRMGLTVLKICRIYFNKLSRATNSQPLIFAQSCMEMDMKYLKRLLTCTQDAQTFISVFATELRALPSHRRQVIEFTANLIGRFVESSHVLEDYWDALIAKNHPNVDTDAIEDNRRWLKSWSDNLYLATAKIMSSTG
;
A
#
# COMPACT_ATOMS: atom_id res chain seq x y z
N MET A 1 -6.94 58.99 26.87
CA MET A 1 -6.51 58.47 25.55
C MET A 1 -5.74 57.15 25.68
N VAL A 2 -6.17 56.21 26.54
CA VAL A 2 -5.55 54.86 26.65
C VAL A 2 -6.62 53.75 26.72
N GLU A 3 -7.89 54.04 26.41
CA GLU A 3 -8.99 53.09 26.67
C GLU A 3 -9.87 52.79 25.45
N GLN A 4 -9.28 52.80 24.24
CA GLN A 4 -10.01 52.50 23.00
C GLN A 4 -9.24 51.64 21.98
N ALA A 5 -8.25 50.88 22.43
CA ALA A 5 -7.45 50.00 21.56
C ALA A 5 -7.50 48.51 21.97
N ALA A 6 -8.50 48.09 22.75
CA ALA A 6 -8.64 46.71 23.23
C ALA A 6 -9.85 45.94 22.65
N ALA A 7 -10.61 46.52 21.71
CA ALA A 7 -11.89 45.96 21.26
C ALA A 7 -11.97 45.56 19.78
N ALA A 8 -10.84 45.38 19.08
CA ALA A 8 -10.85 44.99 17.65
C ALA A 8 -9.74 44.00 17.28
N ALA A 9 -9.45 43.05 18.16
CA ALA A 9 -8.81 41.81 17.76
C ALA A 9 -9.90 40.73 17.76
N GLU A 10 -10.77 40.78 16.75
CA GLU A 10 -11.59 39.63 16.38
C GLU A 10 -10.65 38.44 16.20
N THR A 11 -10.80 37.48 17.10
CA THR A 11 -10.20 36.17 17.05
C THR A 11 -10.45 35.56 15.67
N ALA A 12 -9.41 35.48 14.83
CA ALA A 12 -9.43 34.60 13.68
C ALA A 12 -9.77 33.19 14.19
N PRO A 13 -10.83 32.53 13.68
CA PRO A 13 -11.18 31.20 14.14
C PRO A 13 -10.00 30.25 13.90
N ALA A 14 -9.69 29.44 14.92
CA ALA A 14 -8.68 28.40 14.80
C ALA A 14 -9.02 27.50 13.60
N PRO A 15 -8.01 26.98 12.85
CA PRO A 15 -8.28 26.08 11.73
C PRO A 15 -9.11 24.89 12.23
N ALA A 16 -10.28 24.68 11.64
CA ALA A 16 -11.20 23.61 12.01
C ALA A 16 -10.51 22.25 11.89
N LYS A 17 -10.75 21.37 12.88
CA LYS A 17 -10.11 20.06 12.98
C LYS A 17 -10.88 18.97 12.23
N SER A 18 -12.17 19.18 11.94
CA SER A 18 -13.05 18.29 11.14
C SER A 18 -14.03 19.10 10.30
N ILE A 19 -14.70 18.45 9.33
CA ILE A 19 -15.74 19.11 8.52
C ILE A 19 -16.99 19.41 9.37
N SER A 20 -17.30 18.57 10.36
CA SER A 20 -18.40 18.83 11.30
C SER A 20 -18.17 20.14 12.08
N GLU A 21 -16.94 20.42 12.50
CA GLU A 21 -16.59 21.71 13.12
C GLU A 21 -16.72 22.88 12.14
N MET A 22 -16.31 22.71 10.87
CA MET A 22 -16.50 23.74 9.83
C MET A 22 -17.98 24.08 9.63
N LEU A 23 -18.82 23.05 9.58
CA LEU A 23 -20.27 23.20 9.40
C LEU A 23 -20.93 23.87 10.61
N GLN A 24 -20.52 23.50 11.83
CA GLN A 24 -21.02 24.13 13.05
C GLN A 24 -20.63 25.61 13.14
N GLN A 25 -19.38 25.95 12.81
CA GLN A 25 -18.91 27.34 12.76
C GLN A 25 -19.70 28.16 11.73
N PHE A 26 -19.93 27.58 10.55
CA PHE A 26 -20.72 28.20 9.48
C PHE A 26 -22.14 28.56 9.95
N TYR A 27 -22.87 27.62 10.58
CA TYR A 27 -24.22 27.89 11.07
C TYR A 27 -24.28 28.88 12.24
N GLN A 28 -23.19 29.02 13.02
CA GLN A 28 -23.13 29.99 14.12
C GLN A 28 -22.90 31.44 13.65
N HIS A 29 -22.27 31.64 12.50
CA HIS A 29 -21.76 32.94 12.07
C HIS A 29 -22.53 33.56 10.90
N HIS A 30 -23.45 32.83 10.26
CA HIS A 30 -24.15 33.31 9.07
C HIS A 30 -25.65 33.51 9.31
N ALA A 31 -26.04 34.79 9.40
CA ALA A 31 -27.42 35.26 9.51
C ALA A 31 -27.88 36.09 8.27
N ASP A 32 -27.05 36.24 7.23
CA ASP A 32 -27.24 37.22 6.15
C ASP A 32 -27.24 36.65 4.71
N ARG A 33 -27.75 37.48 3.79
CA ARG A 33 -28.35 37.16 2.47
C ARG A 33 -27.40 36.67 1.33
N LYS A 34 -26.15 36.26 1.59
CA LYS A 34 -25.19 35.79 0.55
C LYS A 34 -24.92 34.27 0.58
N TRP A 35 -25.99 33.51 0.77
CA TRP A 35 -25.95 32.06 1.01
C TRP A 35 -25.24 31.25 -0.10
N ASP A 36 -25.51 31.50 -1.39
CA ASP A 36 -24.98 30.65 -2.47
C ASP A 36 -23.44 30.69 -2.58
N GLU A 37 -22.82 31.87 -2.45
CA GLU A 37 -21.34 32.02 -2.48
C GLU A 37 -20.70 31.41 -1.23
N GLU A 38 -21.31 31.63 -0.06
CA GLU A 38 -20.81 31.16 1.22
C GLU A 38 -20.86 29.62 1.34
N TYR A 39 -21.96 28.98 0.92
CA TYR A 39 -22.06 27.52 0.87
C TYR A 39 -21.10 26.91 -0.15
N GLN A 40 -20.93 27.55 -1.31
CA GLN A 40 -19.99 27.08 -2.32
C GLN A 40 -18.55 27.11 -1.79
N GLU A 41 -18.16 28.19 -1.12
CA GLU A 41 -16.84 28.28 -0.49
C GLU A 41 -16.68 27.28 0.66
N LEU A 42 -17.72 27.01 1.43
CA LEU A 42 -17.70 25.98 2.47
C LEU A 42 -17.46 24.58 1.87
N LEU A 43 -18.15 24.23 0.78
CA LEU A 43 -17.93 22.96 0.08
C LEU A 43 -16.53 22.83 -0.50
N LYS A 44 -16.00 23.88 -1.13
CA LYS A 44 -14.60 23.88 -1.63
C LYS A 44 -13.61 23.66 -0.49
N LYS A 45 -13.81 24.33 0.65
CA LYS A 45 -12.98 24.13 1.86
C LYS A 45 -13.08 22.71 2.38
N ALA A 46 -14.28 22.13 2.48
CA ALA A 46 -14.49 20.76 2.93
C ALA A 46 -13.79 19.74 2.03
N VAL A 47 -13.94 19.86 0.71
CA VAL A 47 -13.27 18.95 -0.25
C VAL A 47 -11.74 19.13 -0.23
N SER A 48 -11.26 20.37 -0.15
CA SER A 48 -9.82 20.67 -0.03
C SER A 48 -9.24 20.09 1.25
N TYR A 49 -9.96 20.17 2.37
CA TYR A 49 -9.58 19.56 3.63
C TYR A 49 -9.50 18.03 3.52
N LEU A 50 -10.52 17.37 2.96
CA LEU A 50 -10.51 15.91 2.75
C LEU A 50 -9.36 15.49 1.84
N LEU A 51 -9.12 16.22 0.75
CA LEU A 51 -8.04 15.95 -0.17
C LEU A 51 -6.68 16.10 0.52
N ALA A 52 -6.48 17.18 1.29
CA ALA A 52 -5.26 17.37 2.07
C ALA A 52 -5.06 16.25 3.08
N ARG A 53 -6.11 15.84 3.81
CA ARG A 53 -6.08 14.71 4.75
C ARG A 53 -5.63 13.43 4.04
N VAL A 54 -6.30 13.05 2.96
CA VAL A 54 -5.99 11.85 2.15
C VAL A 54 -4.59 11.89 1.53
N MET A 55 -4.09 13.07 1.17
CA MET A 55 -2.72 13.22 0.68
C MET A 55 -1.68 13.16 1.80
N ASP A 56 -1.99 13.66 3.00
CA ASP A 56 -1.11 13.55 4.16
C ASP A 56 -0.93 12.09 4.60
N TYR A 57 -1.93 11.24 4.40
CA TYR A 57 -1.81 9.77 4.53
C TYR A 57 -0.65 9.15 3.72
N THR A 58 -0.18 9.82 2.66
CA THR A 58 0.96 9.37 1.84
C THR A 58 2.32 9.77 2.40
N ARG A 59 2.37 10.81 3.25
CA ARG A 59 3.58 11.22 3.96
C ARG A 59 3.77 10.28 5.14
N ILE A 60 4.88 9.53 5.11
CA ILE A 60 5.27 8.67 6.24
C ILE A 60 5.71 9.60 7.38
N VAL A 61 4.77 10.09 8.18
CA VAL A 61 5.11 10.83 9.39
C VAL A 61 5.26 9.81 10.52
N TYR A 62 6.51 9.45 10.81
CA TYR A 62 6.91 8.63 11.95
C TYR A 62 6.66 9.31 13.32
N ALA A 63 5.98 10.45 13.34
CA ALA A 63 5.80 11.29 14.51
C ALA A 63 4.33 11.68 14.62
N HIS A 64 3.70 11.35 15.74
CA HIS A 64 2.32 11.69 16.12
C HIS A 64 1.23 10.87 15.40
N ILE A 65 1.15 9.60 15.80
CA ILE A 65 -0.11 8.86 15.71
C ILE A 65 -0.93 9.28 16.95
N PRO A 66 -2.08 9.96 16.81
CA PRO A 66 -2.98 10.26 17.93
C PRO A 66 -3.38 8.96 18.66
N ALA A 67 -3.72 9.07 19.95
CA ALA A 67 -4.37 7.96 20.64
C ALA A 67 -5.71 7.67 19.94
N PRO A 68 -6.02 6.41 19.61
CA PRO A 68 -7.25 6.06 18.90
C PRO A 68 -8.46 6.39 19.76
N HIS A 69 -9.59 6.69 19.13
CA HIS A 69 -10.87 6.69 19.82
C HIS A 69 -11.39 5.25 19.98
N VAL A 70 -10.99 4.35 19.08
CA VAL A 70 -11.34 2.92 19.11
C VAL A 70 -10.32 2.11 19.92
N TYR A 71 -10.49 2.06 21.25
CA TYR A 71 -9.74 1.14 22.13
C TYR A 71 -10.23 -0.33 22.10
N GLN A 72 -11.21 -0.67 21.26
CA GLN A 72 -11.96 -1.94 21.40
C GLN A 72 -11.76 -2.95 20.25
N LEU A 73 -11.15 -2.57 19.11
CA LEU A 73 -10.96 -3.52 18.01
C LEU A 73 -9.69 -4.36 18.20
N GLU A 74 -9.90 -5.65 18.48
CA GLU A 74 -8.84 -6.65 18.40
C GLU A 74 -8.30 -6.75 16.96
N PRO A 75 -6.97 -6.84 16.74
CA PRO A 75 -6.37 -6.90 15.40
C PRO A 75 -6.90 -8.05 14.53
N ALA A 76 -7.35 -9.13 15.16
CA ALA A 76 -7.97 -10.27 14.49
C ALA A 76 -9.28 -9.91 13.78
N ASN A 77 -10.02 -8.93 14.32
CA ASN A 77 -11.32 -8.51 13.82
C ASN A 77 -11.21 -7.37 12.80
N ILE A 78 -10.03 -6.75 12.66
CA ILE A 78 -9.84 -5.62 11.73
C ILE A 78 -10.17 -6.00 10.28
N PRO A 79 -9.73 -7.15 9.73
CA PRO A 79 -10.12 -7.53 8.37
C PRO A 79 -11.63 -7.68 8.19
N ASP A 80 -12.31 -8.23 9.20
CA ASP A 80 -13.76 -8.39 9.20
C ASP A 80 -14.48 -7.05 9.29
N TYR A 81 -14.07 -6.17 10.22
CA TYR A 81 -14.63 -4.82 10.36
C TYR A 81 -14.46 -4.00 9.08
N LEU A 82 -13.24 -3.97 8.54
CA LEU A 82 -12.92 -3.26 7.32
C LEU A 82 -13.72 -3.80 6.14
N GLY A 83 -13.83 -5.12 6.02
CA GLY A 83 -14.50 -5.77 4.89
C GLY A 83 -16.03 -5.81 4.96
N LYS A 84 -16.61 -5.79 6.16
CA LYS A 84 -18.07 -5.96 6.37
C LYS A 84 -18.78 -4.67 6.78
N VAL A 85 -18.06 -3.69 7.32
CA VAL A 85 -18.64 -2.44 7.85
C VAL A 85 -18.06 -1.25 7.10
N LEU A 86 -16.79 -0.92 7.34
CA LEU A 86 -16.22 0.37 6.94
C LEU A 86 -16.13 0.58 5.43
N LEU A 87 -15.60 -0.39 4.66
CA LEU A 87 -15.52 -0.26 3.20
C LEU A 87 -16.91 -0.28 2.52
N PRO A 88 -17.84 -1.20 2.89
CA PRO A 88 -19.21 -1.14 2.37
C PRO A 88 -19.93 0.17 2.65
N GLU A 89 -19.79 0.72 3.85
CA GLU A 89 -20.40 2.01 4.19
C GLU A 89 -19.79 3.15 3.36
N LEU A 90 -18.48 3.18 3.17
CA LEU A 90 -17.82 4.18 2.32
C LEU A 90 -18.31 4.08 0.87
N GLN A 91 -18.47 2.87 0.32
CA GLN A 91 -19.06 2.66 -1.00
C GLN A 91 -20.48 3.27 -1.10
N GLN A 92 -21.32 3.05 -0.09
CA GLN A 92 -22.67 3.61 -0.06
C GLN A 92 -22.66 5.13 0.06
N THR A 93 -21.80 5.70 0.91
CA THR A 93 -21.66 7.16 1.05
C THR A 93 -21.25 7.80 -0.27
N LEU A 94 -20.26 7.23 -0.98
CA LEU A 94 -19.85 7.74 -2.28
C LEU A 94 -20.95 7.63 -3.34
N LEU A 95 -21.69 6.52 -3.38
CA LEU A 95 -22.82 6.38 -4.32
C LEU A 95 -23.93 7.40 -4.04
N ARG A 96 -24.23 7.68 -2.77
CA ARG A 96 -25.22 8.70 -2.38
C ARG A 96 -24.73 10.11 -2.72
N LEU A 97 -23.45 10.41 -2.46
CA LEU A 97 -22.82 11.66 -2.89
C LEU A 97 -22.94 11.85 -4.41
N SER A 98 -22.65 10.82 -5.21
CA SER A 98 -22.77 10.90 -6.67
C SER A 98 -24.19 11.25 -7.12
N ARG A 99 -25.21 10.74 -6.44
CA ARG A 99 -26.62 11.04 -6.74
C ARG A 99 -27.01 12.44 -6.27
N ALA A 100 -26.55 12.85 -5.09
CA ALA A 100 -26.80 14.19 -4.56
C ALA A 100 -26.16 15.27 -5.45
N MET A 101 -24.97 15.02 -6.00
CA MET A 101 -24.26 15.95 -6.89
C MET A 101 -24.81 15.98 -8.33
N ASP A 102 -25.83 15.18 -8.67
CA ASP A 102 -26.40 15.15 -10.00
C ASP A 102 -26.98 16.54 -10.38
N PRO A 103 -26.52 17.17 -11.48
CA PRO A 103 -27.02 18.48 -11.90
C PRO A 103 -28.52 18.51 -12.18
N SER A 104 -29.18 17.36 -12.41
CA SER A 104 -30.64 17.28 -12.56
C SER A 104 -31.41 17.49 -11.26
N GLN A 105 -30.76 17.33 -10.10
CA GLN A 105 -31.32 17.62 -8.77
C GLN A 105 -31.24 19.11 -8.42
N LEU A 106 -30.63 19.93 -9.28
CA LEU A 106 -30.38 21.34 -9.02
C LEU A 106 -31.61 22.19 -9.37
N ALA A 107 -32.30 22.67 -8.36
CA ALA A 107 -33.40 23.62 -8.55
C ALA A 107 -32.86 25.04 -8.76
N GLU A 108 -32.81 25.50 -10.01
CA GLU A 108 -32.22 26.82 -10.34
C GLU A 108 -33.01 28.00 -9.75
N ASN A 109 -34.31 27.83 -9.48
CA ASN A 109 -35.20 28.93 -9.13
C ASN A 109 -35.73 28.89 -7.68
N ASP A 110 -35.45 27.83 -6.92
CA ASP A 110 -35.93 27.66 -5.55
C ASP A 110 -34.76 27.69 -4.56
N LEU A 111 -34.75 28.71 -3.69
CA LEU A 111 -33.68 28.93 -2.71
C LEU A 111 -33.63 27.84 -1.64
N GLU A 112 -34.78 27.32 -1.19
CA GLU A 112 -34.84 26.28 -0.16
C GLU A 112 -34.37 24.94 -0.73
N GLU A 113 -34.72 24.63 -1.99
CA GLU A 113 -34.23 23.44 -2.67
C GLU A 113 -32.72 23.51 -2.94
N ARG A 114 -32.16 24.68 -3.29
CA ARG A 114 -30.70 24.86 -3.40
C ARG A 114 -29.99 24.70 -2.07
N LYS A 115 -30.55 25.25 -0.98
CA LYS A 115 -29.99 25.10 0.36
C LYS A 115 -30.00 23.63 0.78
N ALA A 116 -31.12 22.93 0.58
CA ALA A 116 -31.22 21.51 0.85
C ALA A 116 -30.19 20.69 0.02
N TRP A 117 -29.91 21.11 -1.21
CA TRP A 117 -28.85 20.52 -2.03
C TRP A 117 -27.46 20.73 -1.40
N TYR A 118 -27.13 21.94 -0.97
CA TYR A 118 -25.86 22.24 -0.31
C TYR A 118 -25.68 21.44 0.99
N ASP A 119 -26.68 21.47 1.86
CA ASP A 119 -26.67 20.75 3.14
C ASP A 119 -26.54 19.24 2.92
N SER A 120 -27.28 18.69 1.94
CA SER A 120 -27.17 17.28 1.57
C SER A 120 -25.75 16.92 1.14
N ASN A 121 -25.12 17.67 0.24
CA ASN A 121 -23.75 17.41 -0.18
C ASN A 121 -22.75 17.53 0.97
N MET A 122 -22.94 18.51 1.87
CA MET A 122 -22.09 18.67 3.04
C MET A 122 -22.21 17.51 4.02
N HIS A 123 -23.42 17.01 4.28
CA HIS A 123 -23.64 15.84 5.13
C HIS A 123 -22.90 14.60 4.60
N HIS A 124 -22.85 14.40 3.29
CA HIS A 124 -22.06 13.32 2.71
C HIS A 124 -20.56 13.52 2.94
N PHE A 125 -20.05 14.76 2.86
CA PHE A 125 -18.64 15.04 3.16
C PHE A 125 -18.30 14.83 4.64
N VAL A 126 -19.19 15.19 5.57
CA VAL A 126 -19.03 14.86 6.99
C VAL A 126 -18.92 13.35 7.19
N HIS A 127 -19.82 12.57 6.60
CA HIS A 127 -19.74 11.11 6.70
C HIS A 127 -18.47 10.52 6.10
N ILE A 128 -17.95 11.08 4.99
CA ILE A 128 -16.66 10.68 4.45
C ILE A 128 -15.54 11.00 5.44
N ASP A 129 -15.57 12.17 6.08
CA ASP A 129 -14.58 12.58 7.09
C ASP A 129 -14.55 11.62 8.28
N ASP A 130 -15.73 11.25 8.81
CA ASP A 130 -15.88 10.29 9.90
C ASP A 130 -15.30 8.91 9.51
N GLN A 131 -15.61 8.43 8.29
CA GLN A 131 -15.09 7.16 7.78
C GLN A 131 -13.56 7.19 7.57
N LEU A 132 -13.00 8.32 7.17
CA LEU A 132 -11.55 8.51 7.09
C LEU A 132 -10.91 8.51 8.49
N GLU A 133 -11.60 9.01 9.51
CA GLU A 133 -11.14 8.93 10.90
C GLU A 133 -11.13 7.50 11.43
N GLU A 134 -12.15 6.70 11.10
CA GLU A 134 -12.13 5.27 11.45
C GLU A 134 -11.01 4.51 10.74
N LEU A 135 -10.70 4.86 9.48
CA LEU A 135 -9.54 4.29 8.77
C LEU A 135 -8.22 4.69 9.44
N ASP A 136 -8.11 5.91 9.99
CA ASP A 136 -6.97 6.35 10.80
C ASP A 136 -6.82 5.49 12.06
N ASP A 137 -7.91 5.18 12.74
CA ASP A 137 -7.92 4.35 13.94
C ASP A 137 -7.55 2.89 13.65
N VAL A 138 -8.08 2.32 12.56
CA VAL A 138 -7.69 1.00 12.07
C VAL A 138 -6.19 0.96 11.79
N ARG A 139 -5.68 1.95 11.06
CA ARG A 139 -4.26 2.07 10.73
C ARG A 139 -3.42 2.14 12.01
N SER A 140 -3.77 3.02 12.93
CA SER A 140 -3.08 3.26 14.21
C SER A 140 -3.05 2.03 15.10
N THR A 141 -4.13 1.23 15.10
CA THR A 141 -4.22 -0.03 15.84
C THR A 141 -3.32 -1.10 15.25
N LEU A 142 -3.31 -1.24 13.92
CA LEU A 142 -2.39 -2.14 13.22
C LEU A 142 -0.91 -1.75 13.47
N TRP A 143 -0.59 -0.45 13.53
CA TRP A 143 0.77 0.05 13.76
C TRP A 143 1.28 -0.23 15.17
N ARG A 144 0.51 0.07 16.22
CA ARG A 144 0.96 -0.11 17.61
C ARG A 144 1.24 -1.57 17.97
N LYS A 145 0.62 -2.52 17.29
CA LYS A 145 0.78 -3.97 17.55
C LYS A 145 1.91 -4.61 16.73
N LEU A 146 2.52 -3.87 15.79
CA LEU A 146 3.76 -4.29 15.15
C LEU A 146 4.92 -4.19 16.14
N PRO A 147 5.67 -5.28 16.41
CA PRO A 147 6.85 -5.20 17.24
C PRO A 147 7.87 -4.27 16.56
N LEU A 148 8.10 -3.11 17.18
CA LEU A 148 9.15 -2.17 16.81
C LEU A 148 10.52 -2.83 17.04
N GLY A 149 11.03 -3.53 16.02
CA GLY A 149 12.46 -3.69 15.70
C GLY A 149 13.45 -4.20 16.77
N LYS A 150 13.05 -4.57 17.99
CA LYS A 150 14.00 -4.93 19.07
C LYS A 150 14.14 -6.42 19.35
N GLY A 151 13.53 -7.30 18.54
CA GLY A 151 13.40 -8.72 18.88
C GLY A 151 13.84 -9.74 17.81
N LEU A 152 14.58 -9.34 16.76
CA LEU A 152 15.02 -10.28 15.71
C LEU A 152 16.07 -11.32 16.18
N LEU A 153 16.43 -11.38 17.47
CA LEU A 153 17.52 -12.22 17.99
C LEU A 153 17.22 -12.97 19.30
N ARG A 154 15.95 -13.17 19.71
CA ARG A 154 15.65 -14.11 20.80
C ARG A 154 14.87 -15.31 20.29
N HIS A 155 15.63 -16.37 20.02
CA HIS A 155 15.12 -17.74 20.01
C HIS A 155 14.76 -18.11 21.44
N ASP A 156 13.47 -18.05 21.78
CA ASP A 156 12.94 -18.75 22.94
C ASP A 156 11.54 -19.26 22.62
N ASP A 157 11.27 -20.50 23.05
CA ASP A 157 10.12 -21.30 22.69
C ASP A 157 8.78 -20.72 23.20
N ASN A 158 7.76 -20.76 22.33
CA ASN A 158 6.35 -21.10 22.59
C ASN A 158 5.38 -20.36 21.65
N ASN A 159 4.28 -21.04 21.33
CA ASN A 159 3.17 -20.74 20.40
C ASN A 159 2.68 -19.27 20.29
N HIS A 160 3.04 -18.37 21.19
CA HIS A 160 2.64 -16.96 21.19
C HIS A 160 3.36 -16.11 20.13
N HIS A 161 4.64 -16.37 19.82
CA HIS A 161 5.34 -15.66 18.73
C HIS A 161 4.72 -15.93 17.34
N SER A 162 4.13 -17.13 17.20
CA SER A 162 3.55 -17.65 15.97
C SER A 162 2.24 -16.93 15.57
N TYR A 163 1.39 -16.55 16.52
CA TYR A 163 0.16 -15.79 16.25
C TYR A 163 0.43 -14.31 15.93
N VAL A 164 1.40 -13.72 16.63
CA VAL A 164 1.80 -12.32 16.46
C VAL A 164 2.38 -12.06 15.06
N GLN A 165 3.19 -12.96 14.52
CA GLN A 165 3.85 -12.77 13.21
C GLN A 165 2.91 -12.81 12.00
N LEU A 166 1.89 -13.68 11.98
CA LEU A 166 0.91 -13.69 10.88
C LEU A 166 -0.02 -12.50 10.94
N THR A 167 -0.42 -12.13 12.16
CA THR A 167 -1.17 -10.90 12.39
C THR A 167 -0.38 -9.72 11.85
N ASN A 168 0.95 -9.70 12.05
CA ASN A 168 1.83 -8.65 11.50
C ASN A 168 1.93 -8.67 9.97
N PHE A 169 2.04 -9.84 9.32
CA PHE A 169 2.08 -9.92 7.85
C PHE A 169 0.79 -9.37 7.24
N ARG A 170 -0.36 -9.89 7.71
CA ARG A 170 -1.67 -9.44 7.21
C ARG A 170 -1.90 -7.97 7.56
N ALA A 171 -1.53 -7.52 8.76
CA ALA A 171 -1.60 -6.14 9.18
C ALA A 171 -0.83 -5.20 8.26
N ARG A 172 0.44 -5.52 7.94
CA ARG A 172 1.26 -4.72 7.01
C ARG A 172 0.62 -4.63 5.63
N GLN A 173 0.08 -5.74 5.13
CA GLN A 173 -0.57 -5.76 3.83
C GLN A 173 -1.89 -4.99 3.81
N THR A 174 -2.69 -5.11 4.87
CA THR A 174 -3.91 -4.32 5.06
C THR A 174 -3.58 -2.83 5.10
N GLN A 175 -2.55 -2.42 5.86
CA GLN A 175 -2.09 -1.03 5.89
C GLN A 175 -1.68 -0.52 4.51
N TYR A 176 -0.91 -1.32 3.76
CA TYR A 176 -0.50 -0.97 2.40
C TYR A 176 -1.72 -0.76 1.50
N LYS A 177 -2.70 -1.67 1.53
CA LYS A 177 -3.92 -1.56 0.71
C LYS A 177 -4.81 -0.39 1.10
N VAL A 178 -4.97 -0.10 2.40
CA VAL A 178 -5.66 1.11 2.85
C VAL A 178 -4.96 2.35 2.31
N ARG A 179 -3.64 2.43 2.43
CA ARG A 179 -2.87 3.57 1.90
C ARG A 179 -3.05 3.72 0.38
N THR A 180 -2.99 2.63 -0.38
CA THR A 180 -3.20 2.66 -1.83
C THR A 180 -4.62 3.10 -2.20
N LEU A 181 -5.64 2.61 -1.47
CA LEU A 181 -7.03 3.03 -1.66
C LEU A 181 -7.21 4.54 -1.42
N LEU A 182 -6.60 5.07 -0.37
CA LEU A 182 -6.68 6.50 -0.05
C LEU A 182 -5.94 7.34 -1.10
N ALA A 183 -4.67 7.04 -1.34
CA ALA A 183 -3.78 7.81 -2.19
C ALA A 183 -4.21 7.87 -3.65
N GLU A 184 -4.98 6.89 -4.11
CA GLU A 184 -5.28 6.74 -5.53
C GLU A 184 -6.78 6.87 -5.85
N PRO A 185 -7.65 5.87 -5.62
CA PRO A 185 -9.05 5.98 -6.01
C PRO A 185 -9.82 7.07 -5.23
N ILE A 186 -9.66 7.17 -3.91
CA ILE A 186 -10.36 8.16 -3.10
C ILE A 186 -9.87 9.58 -3.40
N ALA A 187 -8.54 9.80 -3.46
CA ALA A 187 -7.97 11.09 -3.82
C ALA A 187 -8.48 11.60 -5.19
N ARG A 188 -8.64 10.71 -6.18
CA ARG A 188 -9.18 11.06 -7.50
C ARG A 188 -10.66 11.45 -7.46
N VAL A 189 -11.46 10.85 -6.59
CA VAL A 189 -12.87 11.25 -6.39
C VAL A 189 -12.91 12.65 -5.79
N LEU A 190 -12.13 12.92 -4.74
CA LEU A 190 -12.09 14.22 -4.09
C LEU A 190 -11.58 15.32 -5.04
N ALA A 191 -10.53 15.05 -5.81
CA ALA A 191 -10.05 15.97 -6.84
C ALA A 191 -11.09 16.25 -7.94
N ALA A 192 -11.92 15.26 -8.30
CA ALA A 192 -13.02 15.46 -9.23
C ALA A 192 -14.15 16.32 -8.62
N CYS A 193 -14.46 16.12 -7.33
CA CYS A 193 -15.42 16.95 -6.59
C CYS A 193 -14.93 18.40 -6.50
N ASP A 194 -13.65 18.60 -6.18
CA ASP A 194 -13.03 19.93 -6.11
C ASP A 194 -13.16 20.67 -7.44
N SER A 195 -12.79 19.99 -8.52
CA SER A 195 -12.94 20.49 -9.89
C SER A 195 -14.40 20.79 -10.26
N PHE A 196 -15.36 20.04 -9.75
CA PHE A 196 -16.79 20.31 -9.97
C PHE A 196 -17.24 21.59 -9.27
N PHE A 197 -16.95 21.74 -7.97
CA PHE A 197 -17.37 22.92 -7.20
C PHE A 197 -16.66 24.21 -7.60
N HIS A 198 -15.49 24.12 -8.23
CA HIS A 198 -14.86 25.28 -8.88
C HIS A 198 -15.55 25.70 -10.18
N ALA A 199 -16.25 24.78 -10.86
CA ALA A 199 -16.94 25.06 -12.12
C ALA A 199 -18.40 25.47 -11.95
N VAL A 200 -19.03 25.08 -10.85
CA VAL A 200 -20.36 25.57 -10.46
C VAL A 200 -20.25 27.06 -10.12
N SER A 201 -21.11 27.91 -10.67
CA SER A 201 -21.27 29.29 -10.22
C SER A 201 -22.75 29.67 -10.29
N PHE A 202 -23.35 29.93 -9.13
CA PHE A 202 -24.74 30.39 -9.03
C PHE A 202 -24.86 31.90 -9.18
N SER A 203 -23.79 32.65 -8.88
CA SER A 203 -23.72 34.10 -9.08
C SER A 203 -23.60 34.49 -10.56
N ASN A 204 -23.25 33.55 -11.45
CA ASN A 204 -23.19 33.77 -12.90
C ASN A 204 -23.82 32.58 -13.66
N PRO A 205 -25.14 32.64 -13.96
CA PRO A 205 -25.91 31.51 -14.50
C PRO A 205 -25.52 31.10 -15.93
N ALA A 206 -24.49 31.70 -16.53
CA ALA A 206 -23.87 31.22 -17.76
C ALA A 206 -23.05 29.92 -17.56
N THR A 207 -23.16 29.25 -16.40
CA THR A 207 -22.59 27.93 -16.18
C THR A 207 -23.22 26.95 -17.18
N ASP A 208 -22.45 26.57 -18.20
CA ASP A 208 -22.91 25.65 -19.24
C ASP A 208 -23.35 24.31 -18.60
N LYS A 209 -24.66 24.02 -18.64
CA LYS A 209 -25.24 22.75 -18.14
C LYS A 209 -24.51 21.53 -18.71
N ARG A 210 -23.96 21.65 -19.92
CA ARG A 210 -23.15 20.61 -20.56
C ARG A 210 -21.80 20.41 -19.84
N LEU A 211 -21.18 21.50 -19.37
CA LEU A 211 -19.94 21.45 -18.59
C LEU A 211 -20.18 20.80 -17.22
N LEU A 212 -21.26 21.16 -16.53
CA LEU A 212 -21.62 20.54 -15.24
C LEU A 212 -21.91 19.06 -15.39
N SER A 213 -22.72 18.68 -16.38
CA SER A 213 -23.04 17.28 -16.69
C SER A 213 -21.78 16.48 -17.03
N SER A 214 -20.85 17.07 -17.78
CA SER A 214 -19.56 16.46 -18.11
C SER A 214 -18.69 16.22 -16.86
N ARG A 215 -18.57 17.22 -15.98
CA ARG A 215 -17.79 17.12 -14.72
C ARG A 215 -18.41 16.15 -13.73
N TRP A 216 -19.73 16.16 -13.58
CA TRP A 216 -20.46 15.15 -12.82
C TRP A 216 -20.23 13.74 -13.38
N GLY A 217 -20.26 13.58 -14.70
CA GLY A 217 -19.93 12.30 -15.35
C GLY A 217 -18.49 11.83 -15.11
N VAL A 218 -17.55 12.73 -14.80
CA VAL A 218 -16.22 12.37 -14.30
C VAL A 218 -16.31 11.85 -12.86
N ILE A 219 -17.00 12.56 -11.97
CA ILE A 219 -17.20 12.14 -10.57
C ILE A 219 -17.83 10.74 -10.49
N ALA A 220 -18.95 10.52 -11.18
CA ALA A 220 -19.66 9.24 -11.19
C ALA A 220 -18.75 8.10 -11.66
N ARG A 221 -17.96 8.31 -12.73
CA ARG A 221 -16.98 7.32 -13.20
C ARG A 221 -15.86 7.04 -12.19
N ARG A 222 -15.35 8.07 -11.50
CA ARG A 222 -14.32 7.91 -10.47
C ARG A 222 -14.87 7.18 -9.25
N ILE A 223 -16.10 7.45 -8.84
CA ILE A 223 -16.78 6.76 -7.74
C ILE A 223 -17.00 5.29 -8.09
N ASN A 224 -17.53 4.98 -9.28
CA ASN A 224 -17.69 3.59 -9.71
C ASN A 224 -16.35 2.85 -9.72
N SER A 225 -15.31 3.46 -10.30
CA SER A 225 -13.96 2.88 -10.27
C SER A 225 -13.43 2.70 -8.85
N SER A 226 -13.66 3.65 -7.94
CA SER A 226 -13.28 3.53 -6.52
C SER A 226 -14.00 2.39 -5.83
N ASN A 227 -15.29 2.19 -6.14
CA ASN A 227 -16.07 1.07 -5.63
C ASN A 227 -15.54 -0.27 -6.12
N ASP A 228 -15.14 -0.38 -7.40
CA ASP A 228 -14.49 -1.59 -7.91
C ASP A 228 -13.20 -1.92 -7.14
N HIS A 229 -12.40 -0.90 -6.79
CA HIS A 229 -11.18 -1.07 -5.99
C HIS A 229 -11.52 -1.51 -4.55
N MET A 230 -12.56 -0.95 -3.94
CA MET A 230 -13.04 -1.38 -2.62
C MET A 230 -13.57 -2.82 -2.65
N ASP A 231 -14.31 -3.22 -3.68
CA ASP A 231 -14.77 -4.60 -3.85
C ASP A 231 -13.60 -5.59 -3.99
N CYS A 232 -12.58 -5.21 -4.76
CA CYS A 232 -11.34 -5.99 -4.85
C CYS A 232 -10.64 -6.10 -3.49
N PHE A 233 -10.65 -5.02 -2.70
CA PHE A 233 -10.07 -5.03 -1.37
C PHE A 233 -10.88 -5.89 -0.39
N ILE A 234 -12.21 -5.81 -0.39
CA ILE A 234 -13.11 -6.64 0.41
C ILE A 234 -12.89 -8.12 0.09
N LYS A 235 -12.86 -8.49 -1.20
CA LYS A 235 -12.56 -9.87 -1.63
C LYS A 235 -11.19 -10.32 -1.16
N TRP A 236 -10.18 -9.45 -1.26
CA TRP A 236 -8.84 -9.75 -0.77
C TRP A 236 -8.80 -9.97 0.75
N LEU A 237 -9.55 -9.18 1.52
CA LEU A 237 -9.66 -9.35 2.97
C LEU A 237 -10.26 -10.69 3.37
N GLN A 238 -10.98 -11.37 2.48
CA GLN A 238 -11.56 -12.69 2.72
C GLN A 238 -10.66 -13.85 2.25
N GLN A 239 -9.56 -13.57 1.57
CA GLN A 239 -8.69 -14.62 1.03
C GLN A 239 -7.95 -15.40 2.12
N PRO A 240 -7.71 -16.71 1.91
CA PRO A 240 -6.76 -17.48 2.70
C PRO A 240 -5.36 -16.86 2.66
N LEU A 241 -4.65 -16.92 3.78
CA LEU A 241 -3.34 -16.28 3.92
C LEU A 241 -2.29 -16.77 2.92
N VAL A 242 -2.38 -18.04 2.51
CA VAL A 242 -1.50 -18.61 1.47
C VAL A 242 -1.66 -17.91 0.12
N ASN A 243 -2.88 -17.48 -0.23
CA ASN A 243 -3.13 -16.76 -1.47
C ASN A 243 -2.56 -15.35 -1.39
N ILE A 244 -2.72 -14.69 -0.24
CA ILE A 244 -2.10 -13.38 0.03
C ILE A 244 -0.56 -13.49 -0.06
N ALA A 245 0.03 -14.54 0.51
CA ALA A 245 1.47 -14.80 0.42
C ALA A 245 1.94 -14.94 -1.03
N LYS A 246 1.19 -15.69 -1.86
CA LYS A 246 1.48 -15.88 -3.28
C LYS A 246 1.41 -14.57 -4.07
N GLU A 247 0.44 -13.72 -3.80
CA GLU A 247 0.36 -12.37 -4.38
C GLU A 247 1.61 -11.53 -4.03
N GLU A 248 2.06 -11.57 -2.78
CA GLU A 248 3.26 -10.84 -2.36
C GLU A 248 4.55 -11.38 -2.97
N TRP A 249 4.69 -12.70 -3.08
CA TRP A 249 5.81 -13.30 -3.80
C TRP A 249 5.78 -12.91 -5.28
N GLN A 250 4.60 -12.79 -5.89
CA GLN A 250 4.47 -12.31 -7.27
C GLN A 250 4.91 -10.85 -7.41
N LYS A 251 4.52 -9.96 -6.50
CA LYS A 251 5.03 -8.58 -6.48
C LYS A 251 6.54 -8.54 -6.32
N MET A 252 7.13 -9.47 -5.56
CA MET A 252 8.59 -9.56 -5.47
C MET A 252 9.21 -9.94 -6.82
N VAL A 253 8.62 -10.85 -7.58
CA VAL A 253 9.10 -11.17 -8.94
C VAL A 253 9.16 -9.90 -9.80
N GLU A 254 8.12 -9.07 -9.77
CA GLU A 254 8.05 -7.80 -10.51
C GLU A 254 9.10 -6.79 -10.01
N LYS A 255 9.32 -6.72 -8.69
CA LYS A 255 10.39 -5.91 -8.10
C LYS A 255 11.76 -6.36 -8.59
N ILE A 256 12.03 -7.67 -8.58
CA ILE A 256 13.29 -8.22 -9.09
C ILE A 256 13.48 -7.87 -10.56
N GLU A 257 12.45 -7.98 -11.39
CA GLU A 257 12.52 -7.58 -12.81
C GLU A 257 12.88 -6.10 -12.99
N THR A 258 12.36 -5.23 -12.11
CA THR A 258 12.70 -3.80 -12.11
C THR A 258 14.15 -3.56 -11.69
N LEU A 259 14.63 -4.27 -10.66
CA LEU A 259 16.03 -4.23 -10.24
C LEU A 259 16.97 -4.74 -11.34
N LEU A 260 16.63 -5.86 -11.99
CA LEU A 260 17.39 -6.42 -13.12
C LEU A 260 17.48 -5.43 -14.28
N ARG A 261 16.37 -4.83 -14.70
CA ARG A 261 16.36 -3.81 -15.76
C ARG A 261 17.22 -2.61 -15.40
N SER A 262 17.15 -2.15 -14.17
CA SER A 262 17.96 -1.01 -13.72
C SER A 262 19.47 -1.35 -13.68
N LEU A 263 19.87 -2.52 -13.18
CA LEU A 263 21.28 -2.93 -13.19
C LEU A 263 21.81 -3.16 -14.61
N LEU A 264 20.97 -3.64 -15.54
CA LEU A 264 21.32 -3.74 -16.95
C LEU A 264 21.56 -2.36 -17.59
N LYS A 265 20.75 -1.35 -17.24
CA LYS A 265 21.00 0.04 -17.65
C LYS A 265 22.33 0.55 -17.10
N HIS A 266 22.61 0.27 -15.83
CA HIS A 266 23.86 0.67 -15.18
C HIS A 266 25.12 0.02 -15.80
N LEU A 267 25.01 -1.19 -16.36
CA LEU A 267 26.09 -1.82 -17.12
C LEU A 267 26.35 -1.20 -18.50
N ASN A 268 25.42 -0.40 -19.03
CA ASN A 268 25.52 0.13 -20.38
C ASN A 268 26.20 1.52 -20.39
N PRO A 269 27.38 1.67 -21.01
CA PRO A 269 28.13 2.93 -21.08
C PRO A 269 27.35 4.12 -21.66
N LEU A 270 26.35 3.86 -22.51
CA LEU A 270 25.55 4.90 -23.15
C LEU A 270 24.64 5.65 -22.16
N TYR A 271 24.24 5.01 -21.05
CA TYR A 271 23.42 5.64 -20.03
C TYR A 271 24.21 6.48 -19.04
N HIS A 272 25.55 6.37 -19.04
CA HIS A 272 26.46 7.24 -18.28
C HIS A 272 26.79 8.54 -19.03
N LYS A 273 26.24 8.73 -20.24
CA LYS A 273 26.57 9.85 -21.14
C LYS A 273 25.48 10.92 -21.26
N PHE A 274 24.42 10.90 -20.45
CA PHE A 274 23.41 11.95 -20.49
C PHE A 274 23.88 13.22 -19.78
N GLU A 275 24.43 14.10 -20.62
CA GLU A 275 24.44 15.57 -20.62
C GLU A 275 24.22 16.31 -19.29
N LYS A 276 25.30 16.97 -18.86
CA LYS A 276 25.26 18.27 -18.17
C LYS A 276 24.36 19.23 -18.98
N GLY A 277 23.06 19.30 -18.67
CA GLY A 277 22.19 20.20 -19.44
C GLY A 277 20.73 20.33 -19.00
N TYR A 278 20.15 19.38 -18.27
CA TYR A 278 18.77 19.51 -17.80
C TYR A 278 18.64 19.11 -16.34
N GLU A 279 18.23 20.08 -15.51
CA GLU A 279 17.83 19.91 -14.11
C GLU A 279 16.58 19.02 -14.05
N SER A 280 16.78 17.70 -14.13
CA SER A 280 15.77 16.71 -13.74
C SER A 280 16.07 16.26 -12.32
N SER A 281 15.25 16.72 -11.38
CA SER A 281 15.40 16.56 -9.93
C SER A 281 15.04 15.15 -9.42
N SER A 282 15.55 14.09 -10.06
CA SER A 282 15.34 12.71 -9.58
C SER A 282 16.28 11.63 -10.15
N ASP A 283 17.29 11.93 -10.96
CA ASP A 283 18.20 10.88 -11.43
C ASP A 283 19.44 10.81 -10.53
N ASP A 284 19.51 9.77 -9.70
CA ASP A 284 20.74 9.36 -9.01
C ASP A 284 21.87 9.29 -10.05
N GLU A 285 22.85 10.18 -9.92
CA GLU A 285 24.03 10.25 -10.80
C GLU A 285 24.71 8.87 -10.84
N LEU A 286 24.56 8.15 -11.96
CA LEU A 286 25.09 6.79 -12.08
C LEU A 286 26.62 6.87 -12.13
N VAL A 287 27.28 6.33 -11.09
CA VAL A 287 28.74 6.27 -11.03
C VAL A 287 29.25 5.35 -12.15
N PRO A 288 30.22 5.79 -12.97
CA PRO A 288 30.81 4.95 -14.00
C PRO A 288 31.47 3.70 -13.39
N LEU A 289 31.08 2.52 -13.86
CA LEU A 289 31.64 1.26 -13.39
C LEU A 289 33.03 1.02 -13.97
N ASN A 290 34.00 0.69 -13.12
CA ASN A 290 35.27 0.12 -13.58
C ASN A 290 35.08 -1.36 -14.02
N PRO A 291 36.03 -1.97 -14.76
CA PRO A 291 35.89 -3.34 -15.27
C PRO A 291 35.60 -4.39 -14.18
N THR A 292 36.21 -4.23 -13.00
CA THR A 292 35.98 -5.10 -11.84
C THR A 292 34.55 -4.97 -11.32
N ALA A 293 34.06 -3.74 -11.17
CA ALA A 293 32.69 -3.45 -10.75
C ALA A 293 31.67 -3.99 -11.77
N MET A 294 31.93 -3.84 -13.08
CA MET A 294 31.09 -4.47 -14.12
C MET A 294 31.01 -5.99 -13.97
N LYS A 295 32.14 -6.66 -13.65
CA LYS A 295 32.15 -8.11 -13.39
C LYS A 295 31.26 -8.45 -12.19
N PHE A 296 31.35 -7.69 -11.09
CA PHE A 296 30.50 -7.87 -9.91
C PHE A 296 29.02 -7.67 -10.22
N VAL A 297 28.64 -6.62 -10.96
CA VAL A 297 27.25 -6.39 -11.35
C VAL A 297 26.72 -7.55 -12.21
N ARG A 298 27.51 -8.08 -13.15
CA ARG A 298 27.11 -9.27 -13.95
C ARG A 298 26.90 -10.52 -13.09
N MET A 299 27.73 -10.73 -12.08
CA MET A 299 27.54 -11.83 -11.13
C MET A 299 26.27 -11.62 -10.29
N GLY A 300 26.06 -10.40 -9.79
CA GLY A 300 24.86 -10.03 -9.05
C GLY A 300 23.56 -10.18 -9.85
N LEU A 301 23.56 -9.83 -11.14
CA LEU A 301 22.44 -10.10 -12.05
C LEU A 301 22.08 -11.59 -12.10
N THR A 302 23.08 -12.48 -12.03
CA THR A 302 22.85 -13.93 -12.03
C THR A 302 22.16 -14.36 -10.74
N VAL A 303 22.61 -13.87 -9.58
CA VAL A 303 21.95 -14.12 -8.28
C VAL A 303 20.51 -13.63 -8.28
N LEU A 304 20.25 -12.41 -8.77
CA LEU A 304 18.90 -11.86 -8.85
C LEU A 304 17.97 -12.69 -9.75
N LYS A 305 18.48 -13.20 -10.89
CA LYS A 305 17.70 -14.10 -11.76
C LYS A 305 17.31 -15.39 -11.04
N ILE A 306 18.22 -15.97 -10.25
CA ILE A 306 17.94 -17.19 -9.47
C ILE A 306 16.92 -16.91 -8.36
N CYS A 307 17.04 -15.76 -7.68
CA CYS A 307 16.03 -15.30 -6.71
C CYS A 307 14.65 -15.17 -7.37
N ARG A 308 14.59 -14.58 -8.58
CA ARG A 308 13.35 -14.43 -9.35
C ARG A 308 12.70 -15.79 -9.63
N ILE A 309 13.49 -16.78 -10.04
CA ILE A 309 13.01 -18.15 -10.31
C ILE A 309 12.37 -18.75 -9.05
N TYR A 310 12.98 -18.56 -7.88
CA TYR A 310 12.45 -19.03 -6.60
C TYR A 310 11.09 -18.43 -6.27
N PHE A 311 11.00 -17.10 -6.23
CA PHE A 311 9.77 -16.41 -5.91
C PHE A 311 8.65 -16.69 -6.92
N ASN A 312 9.00 -16.85 -8.20
CA ASN A 312 8.04 -17.21 -9.24
C ASN A 312 7.50 -18.63 -9.07
N LYS A 313 8.35 -19.57 -8.64
CA LYS A 313 7.93 -20.95 -8.32
C LYS A 313 7.07 -21.01 -7.05
N LEU A 314 7.33 -20.14 -6.06
CA LEU A 314 6.49 -20.00 -4.88
C LEU A 314 5.11 -19.39 -5.20
N SER A 315 5.07 -18.36 -6.05
CA SER A 315 3.83 -17.63 -6.38
C SER A 315 2.93 -18.37 -7.37
N ARG A 316 3.50 -19.11 -8.32
CA ARG A 316 2.77 -19.73 -9.44
C ARG A 316 3.12 -21.20 -9.62
N ALA A 317 2.14 -21.98 -10.07
CA ALA A 317 2.38 -23.28 -10.70
C ALA A 317 2.86 -23.06 -12.16
N THR A 318 4.08 -22.55 -12.36
CA THR A 318 4.63 -22.44 -13.73
C THR A 318 5.09 -23.80 -14.22
N ASN A 319 4.41 -24.34 -15.25
CA ASN A 319 4.78 -25.53 -16.05
C ASN A 319 5.17 -26.79 -15.26
N SER A 320 4.88 -26.85 -13.96
CA SER A 320 5.32 -27.87 -13.02
C SER A 320 4.52 -27.79 -11.73
N GLN A 321 4.60 -28.83 -10.90
CA GLN A 321 3.88 -28.90 -9.62
C GLN A 321 4.23 -27.72 -8.70
N PRO A 322 3.25 -27.15 -7.98
CA PRO A 322 3.49 -26.06 -7.06
C PRO A 322 4.29 -26.56 -5.84
N LEU A 323 5.16 -25.71 -5.28
CA LEU A 323 5.90 -26.04 -4.05
C LEU A 323 4.99 -26.14 -2.83
N ILE A 324 3.87 -25.42 -2.88
CA ILE A 324 2.85 -25.36 -1.82
C ILE A 324 1.55 -25.87 -2.40
N PHE A 325 1.11 -27.04 -1.92
CA PHE A 325 -0.13 -27.65 -2.36
C PHE A 325 -1.34 -26.95 -1.72
N ALA A 326 -2.42 -26.81 -2.49
CA ALA A 326 -3.68 -26.20 -2.04
C ALA A 326 -4.81 -27.24 -1.88
N GLN A 327 -4.53 -28.51 -2.15
CA GLN A 327 -5.49 -29.60 -1.99
C GLN A 327 -5.59 -29.99 -0.51
N SER A 328 -6.80 -30.27 -0.02
CA SER A 328 -7.10 -30.41 1.41
C SER A 328 -6.24 -31.41 2.19
N CYS A 329 -5.77 -32.49 1.56
CA CYS A 329 -4.90 -33.47 2.23
C CYS A 329 -3.40 -33.12 2.20
N MET A 330 -3.01 -32.20 1.32
CA MET A 330 -1.62 -31.76 1.14
C MET A 330 -1.43 -30.29 1.52
N GLU A 331 -2.47 -29.59 2.00
CA GLU A 331 -2.41 -28.18 2.36
C GLU A 331 -1.30 -27.92 3.37
N MET A 332 -0.55 -26.84 3.14
CA MET A 332 0.52 -26.43 4.04
C MET A 332 -0.06 -25.95 5.37
N ASP A 333 0.27 -26.68 6.44
CA ASP A 333 -0.11 -26.27 7.78
C ASP A 333 0.40 -24.86 8.10
N MET A 334 -0.42 -24.11 8.83
CA MET A 334 -0.17 -22.70 9.16
C MET A 334 1.21 -22.47 9.82
N LYS A 335 1.74 -23.45 10.56
CA LYS A 335 3.08 -23.38 11.18
C LYS A 335 4.21 -23.27 10.15
N TYR A 336 4.11 -23.96 9.01
CA TYR A 336 5.12 -23.93 7.95
C TYR A 336 4.99 -22.64 7.14
N LEU A 337 3.76 -22.25 6.80
CA LEU A 337 3.49 -21.00 6.09
C LEU A 337 4.07 -19.79 6.83
N LYS A 338 3.96 -19.76 8.16
CA LYS A 338 4.57 -18.74 9.03
C LYS A 338 6.08 -18.63 8.85
N ARG A 339 6.79 -19.74 9.05
CA ARG A 339 8.26 -19.78 8.93
C ARG A 339 8.69 -19.36 7.53
N LEU A 340 7.98 -19.84 6.51
CA LEU A 340 8.26 -19.50 5.11
C LEU A 340 8.06 -18.01 4.83
N LEU A 341 6.99 -17.41 5.35
CA LEU A 341 6.72 -15.97 5.22
C LEU A 341 7.84 -15.14 5.86
N THR A 342 8.31 -15.51 7.05
CA THR A 342 9.42 -14.81 7.72
C THR A 342 10.70 -14.86 6.86
N CYS A 343 11.12 -16.06 6.44
CA CYS A 343 12.33 -16.21 5.63
C CYS A 343 12.23 -15.45 4.30
N THR A 344 11.06 -15.49 3.66
CA THR A 344 10.84 -14.80 2.38
C THR A 344 10.80 -13.28 2.52
N GLN A 345 10.22 -12.72 3.59
CA GLN A 345 10.25 -11.27 3.85
C GLN A 345 11.66 -10.73 4.09
N ASP A 346 12.47 -11.46 4.85
CA ASP A 346 13.87 -11.10 5.07
C ASP A 346 14.65 -11.17 3.75
N ALA A 347 14.46 -12.22 2.96
CA ALA A 347 15.07 -12.36 1.65
C ALA A 347 14.67 -11.20 0.71
N GLN A 348 13.41 -10.75 0.72
CA GLN A 348 12.97 -9.58 -0.06
C GLN A 348 13.74 -8.30 0.31
N THR A 349 13.97 -8.10 1.62
CA THR A 349 14.74 -6.97 2.14
C THR A 349 16.18 -7.05 1.65
N PHE A 350 16.83 -8.20 1.85
CA PHE A 350 18.21 -8.40 1.41
C PHE A 350 18.39 -8.32 -0.11
N ILE A 351 17.43 -8.77 -0.93
CA ILE A 351 17.49 -8.62 -2.39
C ILE A 351 17.50 -7.14 -2.77
N SER A 352 16.68 -6.34 -2.10
CA SER A 352 16.57 -4.91 -2.37
C SER A 352 17.85 -4.19 -2.02
N VAL A 353 18.40 -4.45 -0.83
CA VAL A 353 19.66 -3.86 -0.39
C VAL A 353 20.81 -4.33 -1.26
N PHE A 354 20.94 -5.64 -1.50
CA PHE A 354 21.94 -6.21 -2.40
C PHE A 354 21.98 -5.52 -3.77
N ALA A 355 20.82 -5.27 -4.40
CA ALA A 355 20.75 -4.58 -5.67
C ALA A 355 21.19 -3.10 -5.59
N THR A 356 20.90 -2.42 -4.48
CA THR A 356 21.41 -1.06 -4.21
C THR A 356 22.93 -1.07 -4.04
N GLU A 357 23.47 -1.99 -3.24
CA GLU A 357 24.92 -2.12 -3.02
C GLU A 357 25.68 -2.42 -4.33
N LEU A 358 25.08 -3.19 -5.24
CA LEU A 358 25.65 -3.43 -6.57
C LEU A 358 25.77 -2.15 -7.41
N ARG A 359 24.89 -1.16 -7.24
CA ARG A 359 24.97 0.14 -7.95
C ARG A 359 26.01 1.06 -7.34
N ALA A 360 26.30 0.90 -6.04
CA ALA A 360 27.29 1.68 -5.32
C ALA A 360 28.73 1.10 -5.46
N LEU A 361 28.93 0.13 -6.34
CA LEU A 361 30.25 -0.39 -6.65
C LEU A 361 31.11 0.65 -7.39
N PRO A 362 32.44 0.65 -7.17
CA PRO A 362 33.22 -0.34 -6.42
C PRO A 362 33.24 -0.17 -4.89
N SER A 363 32.77 0.97 -4.37
CA SER A 363 32.94 1.38 -2.96
C SER A 363 32.28 0.41 -1.95
N HIS A 364 31.26 -0.34 -2.38
CA HIS A 364 30.42 -1.16 -1.50
C HIS A 364 30.68 -2.68 -1.64
N ARG A 365 31.88 -3.09 -2.07
CA ARG A 365 32.22 -4.51 -2.31
C ARG A 365 32.00 -5.41 -1.08
N ARG A 366 32.36 -4.93 0.12
CA ARG A 366 32.19 -5.69 1.37
C ARG A 366 30.71 -5.92 1.68
N GLN A 367 29.88 -4.90 1.48
CA GLN A 367 28.44 -4.95 1.68
C GLN A 367 27.80 -5.93 0.68
N VAL A 368 28.21 -5.91 -0.59
CA VAL A 368 27.75 -6.89 -1.59
C VAL A 368 28.01 -8.34 -1.12
N ILE A 369 29.18 -8.62 -0.55
CA ILE A 369 29.54 -9.95 -0.02
C ILE A 369 28.68 -10.31 1.20
N GLU A 370 28.54 -9.39 2.15
CA GLU A 370 27.71 -9.58 3.35
C GLU A 370 26.25 -9.88 3.00
N PHE A 371 25.65 -9.06 2.13
CA PHE A 371 24.27 -9.28 1.70
C PHE A 371 24.11 -10.52 0.83
N THR A 372 25.16 -10.96 0.12
CA THR A 372 25.16 -12.27 -0.55
C THR A 372 25.08 -13.40 0.48
N ALA A 373 25.85 -13.35 1.56
CA ALA A 373 25.80 -14.36 2.63
C ALA A 373 24.43 -14.38 3.33
N ASN A 374 23.87 -13.20 3.64
CA ASN A 374 22.54 -13.08 4.24
C ASN A 374 21.44 -13.65 3.35
N LEU A 375 21.53 -13.44 2.03
CA LEU A 375 20.61 -14.06 1.06
C LEU A 375 20.67 -15.57 1.09
N ILE A 376 21.88 -16.15 1.06
CA ILE A 376 22.06 -17.60 1.14
C ILE A 376 21.42 -18.14 2.41
N GLY A 377 21.70 -17.54 3.57
CA GLY A 377 21.15 -17.97 4.86
C GLY A 377 19.63 -18.02 4.87
N ARG A 378 18.96 -16.96 4.38
CA ARG A 378 17.49 -16.92 4.31
C ARG A 378 16.92 -17.94 3.32
N PHE A 379 17.58 -18.17 2.20
CA PHE A 379 17.14 -19.16 1.24
C PHE A 379 17.30 -20.60 1.74
N VAL A 380 18.39 -20.89 2.46
CA VAL A 380 18.59 -22.18 3.14
C VAL A 380 17.47 -22.43 4.15
N GLU A 381 17.19 -21.45 5.02
CA GLU A 381 16.10 -21.56 6.00
C GLU A 381 14.75 -21.78 5.32
N SER A 382 14.43 -21.02 4.26
CA SER A 382 13.18 -21.20 3.51
C SER A 382 13.08 -22.57 2.83
N SER A 383 14.21 -23.14 2.39
CA SER A 383 14.27 -24.46 1.77
C SER A 383 13.98 -25.55 2.80
N HIS A 384 14.57 -25.46 3.98
CA HIS A 384 14.28 -26.38 5.08
C HIS A 384 12.82 -26.32 5.54
N VAL A 385 12.19 -25.15 5.52
CA VAL A 385 10.76 -25.05 5.84
C VAL A 385 9.90 -25.83 4.83
N LEU A 386 10.26 -25.80 3.55
CA LEU A 386 9.57 -26.58 2.51
C LEU A 386 9.81 -28.08 2.70
N GLU A 387 11.05 -28.49 3.00
CA GLU A 387 11.39 -29.88 3.28
C GLU A 387 10.65 -30.42 4.50
N ASP A 388 10.66 -29.71 5.63
CA ASP A 388 9.94 -30.08 6.86
C ASP A 388 8.42 -30.25 6.61
N TYR A 389 7.87 -29.42 5.71
CA TYR A 389 6.48 -29.49 5.29
C TYR A 389 6.22 -30.76 4.48
N TRP A 390 7.06 -31.04 3.48
CA TRP A 390 6.93 -32.25 2.65
C TRP A 390 7.14 -33.53 3.46
N ASP A 391 8.09 -33.55 4.40
CA ASP A 391 8.30 -34.66 5.33
C ASP A 391 7.05 -34.90 6.18
N ALA A 392 6.42 -33.83 6.68
CA ALA A 392 5.18 -33.96 7.43
C ALA A 392 4.02 -34.49 6.57
N LEU A 393 3.96 -34.16 5.27
CA LEU A 393 2.96 -34.74 4.36
C LEU A 393 3.18 -36.24 4.16
N ILE A 394 4.43 -36.66 3.94
CA ILE A 394 4.77 -38.08 3.80
C ILE A 394 4.44 -38.83 5.09
N ALA A 395 4.81 -38.27 6.24
CA ALA A 395 4.55 -38.87 7.55
C ALA A 395 3.05 -39.04 7.87
N LYS A 396 2.15 -38.26 7.24
CA LYS A 396 0.69 -38.45 7.41
C LYS A 396 0.20 -39.80 6.87
N ASN A 397 0.95 -40.46 5.97
CA ASN A 397 0.56 -41.74 5.35
C ASN A 397 -0.88 -41.74 4.78
N HIS A 398 -1.33 -40.59 4.28
CA HIS A 398 -2.68 -40.43 3.77
C HIS A 398 -2.74 -40.85 2.29
N PRO A 399 -3.73 -41.67 1.86
CA PRO A 399 -3.74 -42.28 0.52
C PRO A 399 -3.78 -41.28 -0.65
N ASN A 400 -4.25 -40.06 -0.40
CA ASN A 400 -4.32 -38.99 -1.40
C ASN A 400 -3.08 -38.06 -1.41
N VAL A 401 -2.03 -38.37 -0.66
CA VAL A 401 -0.76 -37.61 -0.72
C VAL A 401 -0.01 -38.04 -1.97
N ASP A 402 0.21 -37.09 -2.88
CA ASP A 402 1.00 -37.30 -4.10
C ASP A 402 2.49 -37.26 -3.77
N THR A 403 3.08 -38.45 -3.58
CA THR A 403 4.50 -38.61 -3.26
C THR A 403 5.41 -38.27 -4.44
N ASP A 404 4.95 -38.48 -5.68
CA ASP A 404 5.73 -38.20 -6.88
C ASP A 404 5.87 -36.69 -7.08
N ALA A 405 4.80 -35.93 -6.85
CA ALA A 405 4.84 -34.47 -6.86
C ALA A 405 5.76 -33.89 -5.77
N ILE A 406 5.82 -34.52 -4.59
CA ILE A 406 6.75 -34.12 -3.52
C ILE A 406 8.20 -34.37 -3.97
N GLU A 407 8.49 -35.52 -4.57
CA GLU A 407 9.84 -35.86 -5.04
C GLU A 407 10.28 -34.97 -6.22
N ASP A 408 9.37 -34.63 -7.14
CA ASP A 408 9.62 -33.63 -8.19
C ASP A 408 9.98 -32.25 -7.58
N ASN A 409 9.25 -31.82 -6.55
CA ASN A 409 9.51 -30.57 -5.86
C ASN A 409 10.87 -30.57 -5.15
N ARG A 410 11.27 -31.69 -4.53
CA ARG A 410 12.59 -31.87 -3.92
C ARG A 410 13.72 -31.79 -4.94
N ARG A 411 13.57 -32.48 -6.08
CA ARG A 411 14.54 -32.41 -7.19
C ARG A 411 14.68 -30.99 -7.72
N TRP A 412 13.56 -30.28 -7.89
CA TRP A 412 13.57 -28.88 -8.30
C TRP A 412 14.31 -28.00 -7.27
N LEU A 413 13.99 -28.14 -5.99
CA LEU A 413 14.59 -27.34 -4.91
C LEU A 413 16.10 -27.56 -4.83
N LYS A 414 16.54 -28.82 -4.91
CA LYS A 414 17.96 -29.18 -4.95
C LYS A 414 18.67 -28.54 -6.14
N SER A 415 18.12 -28.70 -7.34
CA SER A 415 18.70 -28.10 -8.56
C SER A 415 18.77 -26.57 -8.46
N TRP A 416 17.75 -25.94 -7.90
CA TRP A 416 17.73 -24.50 -7.69
C TRP A 416 18.81 -24.07 -6.66
N SER A 417 18.93 -24.77 -5.54
CA SER A 417 19.93 -24.51 -4.50
C SER A 417 21.36 -24.64 -5.05
N ASP A 418 21.65 -25.68 -5.82
CA ASP A 418 22.95 -25.88 -6.47
C ASP A 418 23.32 -24.68 -7.36
N ASN A 419 22.35 -24.20 -8.15
CA ASN A 419 22.55 -23.02 -8.98
C ASN A 419 22.78 -21.74 -8.16
N LEU A 420 22.06 -21.58 -7.05
CA LEU A 420 22.25 -20.44 -6.13
C LEU A 420 23.68 -20.45 -5.57
N TYR A 421 24.14 -21.58 -5.03
CA TYR A 421 25.49 -21.70 -4.48
C TYR A 421 26.57 -21.44 -5.53
N LEU A 422 26.41 -21.97 -6.74
CA LEU A 422 27.35 -21.70 -7.84
C LEU A 422 27.40 -20.22 -8.23
N ALA A 423 26.26 -19.53 -8.23
CA ALA A 423 26.20 -18.12 -8.57
C ALA A 423 26.80 -17.24 -7.46
N THR A 424 26.52 -17.54 -6.19
CA THR A 424 27.03 -16.76 -5.06
C THR A 424 28.51 -17.04 -4.79
N ALA A 425 28.98 -18.29 -4.95
CA ALA A 425 30.40 -18.64 -4.80
C ALA A 425 31.29 -17.79 -5.70
N LYS A 426 30.87 -17.48 -6.93
CA LYS A 426 31.61 -16.58 -7.84
C LYS A 426 31.75 -15.16 -7.29
N ILE A 427 30.74 -14.64 -6.60
CA ILE A 427 30.82 -13.32 -5.94
C ILE A 427 31.77 -13.39 -4.75
N MET A 428 31.60 -14.41 -3.91
CA MET A 428 32.39 -14.62 -2.70
C MET A 428 33.88 -14.89 -3.00
N SER A 429 34.19 -15.58 -4.10
CA SER A 429 35.56 -15.92 -4.52
C SER A 429 36.23 -14.83 -5.36
N SER A 430 35.48 -13.81 -5.79
CA SER A 430 36.02 -12.71 -6.57
C SER A 430 36.78 -11.69 -5.70
N THR A 431 37.25 -12.09 -4.52
CA THR A 431 37.98 -11.32 -3.49
C THR A 431 39.46 -11.08 -3.81
N GLY A 432 39.83 -10.96 -5.09
CA GLY A 432 41.16 -10.50 -5.50
C GLY A 432 41.58 -9.24 -4.75
#